data_AF-A0A525PPL6-F1
#
_entry.id   AF-A0A525PPL6-F1
#
_cell.length_a   1.000
_cell.length_b   1.000
_cell.length_c   1.000
_cell.angle_alpha   90.00
_cell.angle_beta   90.00
_cell.angle_gamma   90.00
#
_symmetry.space_group_name_H-M   'P 1'
#
loop_
_entity.id
_entity.type
_entity.pdbx_description
1 polymer ?
#
loop_
_entity_poly.entity_id
_entity_poly.type
_entity_poly.pdbx_seq_one_letter_code
_entity_poly.pdbx_strand_id
1 'polypeptide(L)'
;SDGPSLAARSQAEAWLYDWAGGLIWLRCAAGHDLRQKLGAFAGHATLVRADSETKARLGVFHPENAGVARLTSALRAKFDPKGLFNAGLMEHAA
;
A
#
# COMPACT_ATOMS: atom_id res chain seq x y z
N SER A 1 2.71 4.94 19.42
CA SER A 1 2.65 4.37 18.06
C SER A 1 3.06 2.92 18.12
N ASP A 2 2.48 2.05 17.29
CA ASP A 2 2.86 0.64 17.14
C ASP A 2 4.10 0.43 16.24
N GLY A 3 4.74 1.53 15.81
CA GLY A 3 5.80 1.53 14.82
C GLY A 3 6.93 0.51 15.05
N PRO A 4 7.58 0.50 16.23
CA PRO A 4 8.65 -0.46 16.51
C PRO A 4 8.22 -1.93 16.40
N SER A 5 7.00 -2.26 16.80
CA SER A 5 6.44 -3.62 16.69
C SER A 5 6.21 -4.01 15.23
N LEU A 6 5.69 -3.08 14.42
CA LEU A 6 5.51 -3.31 12.98
C LEU A 6 6.85 -3.49 12.25
N ALA A 7 7.85 -2.66 12.56
CA ALA A 7 9.18 -2.79 11.97
C ALA A 7 9.80 -4.17 12.28
N ALA A 8 9.74 -4.62 13.53
CA ALA A 8 10.25 -5.94 13.93
C ALA A 8 9.55 -7.10 13.21
N ARG A 9 8.24 -7.00 12.97
CA ARG A 9 7.43 -8.03 12.28
C ARG A 9 7.54 -7.97 10.75
N SER A 10 7.98 -6.84 10.20
CA SER A 10 7.97 -6.56 8.75
C SER A 10 8.89 -7.48 7.94
N GLN A 11 9.95 -8.01 8.57
CA GLN A 11 11.07 -8.68 7.89
C GLN A 11 11.72 -7.83 6.79
N ALA A 12 11.63 -6.51 6.90
CA ALA A 12 12.36 -5.59 6.03
C ALA A 12 13.87 -5.67 6.30
N GLU A 13 14.67 -5.41 5.27
CA GLU A 13 16.13 -5.39 5.35
C GLU A 13 16.67 -4.13 6.03
N ALA A 14 15.88 -3.05 6.00
CA ALA A 14 16.16 -1.80 6.69
C ALA A 14 14.86 -1.03 6.96
N TRP A 15 14.89 -0.20 8.00
CA TRP A 15 13.81 0.73 8.31
C TRP A 15 14.31 2.07 8.85
N LEU A 16 13.52 3.12 8.62
CA LEU A 16 13.70 4.45 9.19
C LEU A 16 12.38 4.91 9.79
N TYR A 17 12.42 5.36 11.04
CA TYR A 17 11.27 5.97 11.69
C TYR A 17 11.22 7.46 11.37
N ASP A 18 10.02 7.94 11.06
CA ASP A 18 9.72 9.35 10.86
C ASP A 18 8.50 9.74 11.72
N TRP A 19 8.29 11.02 11.93
CA TRP A 19 7.19 11.59 12.74
C TRP A 19 7.08 10.91 14.11
N ALA A 20 8.22 10.75 14.79
CA ALA A 20 8.32 10.04 16.08
C ALA A 20 7.68 8.62 16.06
N GLY A 21 7.78 7.92 14.93
CA GLY A 21 7.23 6.58 14.70
C GLY A 21 5.80 6.58 14.19
N GLY A 22 5.22 7.72 13.82
CA GLY A 22 3.94 7.79 13.11
C GLY A 22 4.04 7.34 11.65
N LEU A 23 5.25 7.34 11.09
CA LEU A 23 5.56 6.81 9.76
C LEU A 23 6.81 5.91 9.86
N ILE A 24 6.82 4.82 9.08
CA ILE A 24 7.99 3.95 8.92
C ILE A 24 8.28 3.81 7.43
N TRP A 25 9.51 4.12 7.05
CA TRP A 25 10.04 3.75 5.74
C TRP A 25 10.65 2.36 5.83
N LEU A 26 10.18 1.43 5.02
CA LEU A 26 10.62 0.04 5.02
C LEU A 26 11.23 -0.32 3.66
N ARG A 27 12.46 -0.84 3.67
CA ARG A 27 13.11 -1.40 2.48
C ARG A 27 13.07 -2.92 2.57
N CYS A 28 12.31 -3.55 1.70
CA CYS A 28 12.14 -5.00 1.68
C CYS A 28 12.88 -5.60 0.48
N ALA A 29 13.11 -6.92 0.52
CA ALA A 29 13.57 -7.67 -0.65
C ALA A 29 12.55 -7.54 -1.80
N ALA A 30 13.01 -7.70 -3.04
CA ALA A 30 12.14 -7.67 -4.21
C ALA A 30 11.02 -8.72 -4.11
N GLY A 31 9.79 -8.34 -4.47
CA GLY A 31 8.61 -9.21 -4.41
C GLY A 31 8.04 -9.50 -3.01
N HIS A 32 8.67 -9.01 -1.92
CA HIS A 32 8.19 -9.21 -0.55
C HIS A 32 6.83 -8.55 -0.32
N ASP A 33 5.81 -9.36 0.00
CA ASP A 33 4.50 -8.85 0.38
C ASP A 33 4.48 -8.43 1.85
N LEU A 34 4.83 -7.16 2.08
CA LEU A 34 4.83 -6.56 3.41
C LEU A 34 3.45 -6.64 4.08
N ARG A 35 2.36 -6.43 3.33
CA ARG A 35 1.02 -6.33 3.90
C ARG A 35 0.56 -7.70 4.37
N GLN A 36 0.76 -8.73 3.55
CA GLN A 36 0.53 -10.12 3.94
C GLN A 36 1.39 -10.48 5.16
N LYS A 37 2.66 -10.09 5.17
CA LYS A 37 3.58 -10.40 6.28
C LYS A 37 3.16 -9.76 7.60
N LEU A 38 2.71 -8.51 7.57
CA LEU A 38 2.23 -7.80 8.76
C LEU A 38 0.86 -8.29 9.22
N GLY A 39 0.01 -8.82 8.32
CA GLY A 39 -1.35 -9.21 8.63
C GLY A 39 -2.21 -7.99 9.01
N ALA A 40 -3.04 -8.11 10.04
CA ALA A 40 -3.82 -6.98 10.54
C ALA A 40 -2.94 -5.98 11.31
N PHE A 41 -3.03 -4.70 10.92
CA PHE A 41 -2.41 -3.57 11.63
C PHE A 41 -3.23 -2.30 11.41
N ALA A 42 -3.09 -1.33 12.31
CA ALA A 42 -3.67 -0.01 12.13
C ALA A 42 -2.80 0.85 11.19
N GLY A 43 -3.43 1.52 10.23
CA GLY A 43 -2.74 2.38 9.25
C GLY A 43 -2.73 1.78 7.85
N HIS A 44 -1.86 2.30 7.00
CA HIS A 44 -1.76 1.91 5.59
C HIS A 44 -0.30 1.74 5.19
N ALA A 45 -0.03 0.80 4.28
CA ALA A 45 1.29 0.58 3.71
C ALA A 45 1.27 0.79 2.20
N THR A 46 1.89 1.88 1.73
CA THR A 46 1.98 2.25 0.31
C THR A 46 3.31 1.78 -0.27
N LEU A 47 3.25 1.08 -1.40
CA LEU A 47 4.43 0.63 -2.13
C LEU A 47 5.01 1.77 -2.97
N VAL A 48 6.13 2.34 -2.53
CA VAL A 48 6.73 3.51 -3.19
C VAL A 48 7.60 3.13 -4.37
N ARG A 49 8.29 1.98 -4.30
CA ARG A 49 9.23 1.53 -5.33
C ARG A 49 9.29 0.01 -5.42
N ALA A 50 9.09 -0.51 -6.63
CA ALA A 50 9.31 -1.90 -7.04
C ALA A 50 9.29 -1.99 -8.57
N ASP A 51 9.66 -3.15 -9.11
CA ASP A 51 9.44 -3.50 -10.52
C ASP A 51 7.94 -3.55 -10.90
N SER A 52 7.65 -3.60 -12.19
CA SER A 52 6.29 -3.60 -12.73
C SER A 52 5.49 -4.83 -12.33
N GLU A 53 6.13 -6.00 -12.28
CA GLU A 53 5.49 -7.26 -11.89
C GLU A 53 5.00 -7.22 -10.44
N THR A 54 5.86 -6.77 -9.52
CA THR A 54 5.53 -6.59 -8.12
C THR A 54 4.43 -5.55 -7.93
N LYS A 55 4.47 -4.43 -8.66
CA LYS A 55 3.40 -3.42 -8.61
C LYS A 55 2.05 -3.97 -9.10
N ALA A 56 2.04 -4.73 -10.20
CA ALA A 56 0.83 -5.34 -10.73
C ALA A 56 0.24 -6.39 -9.76
N ARG A 57 1.11 -7.21 -9.15
CA ARG A 57 0.71 -8.27 -8.22
C ARG A 57 0.28 -7.77 -6.84
N LEU A 58 0.94 -6.75 -6.29
CA LEU A 58 0.69 -6.29 -4.91
C LEU A 58 -0.14 -5.01 -4.83
N GLY A 59 -0.23 -4.24 -5.90
CA GLY A 59 -0.87 -2.93 -5.92
C GLY A 59 -0.08 -1.87 -5.14
N VAL A 60 -0.14 -0.63 -5.61
CA VAL A 60 0.62 0.48 -5.01
C VAL A 60 0.03 0.94 -3.67
N PHE A 61 -1.28 1.09 -3.59
CA PHE A 61 -1.95 1.57 -2.39
C PHE A 61 -2.41 0.42 -1.49
N HIS A 62 -2.48 0.69 -0.18
CA HIS A 62 -3.09 -0.27 0.74
C HIS A 62 -4.56 -0.49 0.35
N PRO A 63 -5.07 -1.73 0.35
CA PRO A 63 -6.44 -2.01 -0.01
C PRO A 63 -7.43 -1.22 0.86
N GLU A 64 -8.40 -0.59 0.21
CA GLU A 64 -9.47 0.12 0.92
C GLU A 64 -10.48 -0.88 1.51
N ASN A 65 -11.10 -0.50 2.63
CA ASN A 65 -12.27 -1.21 3.12
C ASN A 65 -13.40 -1.18 2.06
N ALA A 66 -14.17 -2.25 1.94
CA ALA A 66 -15.16 -2.42 0.87
C ALA A 66 -16.15 -1.24 0.72
N GLY A 67 -16.56 -0.62 1.83
CA GLY A 67 -17.41 0.58 1.80
C GLY A 67 -16.73 1.80 1.16
N VAL A 68 -15.45 2.03 1.50
CA VAL A 68 -14.63 3.12 0.95
C VAL A 68 -14.35 2.83 -0.52
N ALA A 69 -13.97 1.60 -0.88
CA ALA A 69 -13.72 1.19 -2.27
C ALA A 69 -14.90 1.49 -3.20
N ARG A 70 -16.14 1.23 -2.75
CA ARG A 70 -17.35 1.58 -3.53
C ARG A 70 -17.49 3.08 -3.76
N LEU A 71 -17.24 3.90 -2.73
CA LEU A 71 -17.31 5.36 -2.84
C LEU A 71 -16.20 5.88 -3.76
N THR A 72 -14.97 5.40 -3.58
CA THR A 72 -13.83 5.74 -4.43
C THR A 72 -14.12 5.41 -5.89
N SER A 73 -14.63 4.20 -6.18
CA SER A 73 -15.00 3.79 -7.55
C SER A 73 -16.12 4.67 -8.13
N ALA A 74 -17.15 4.99 -7.35
CA ALA A 74 -18.25 5.84 -7.82
C ALA A 74 -17.80 7.27 -8.12
N LEU A 75 -16.92 7.84 -7.27
CA LEU A 75 -16.32 9.15 -7.51
C LEU A 75 -15.46 9.15 -8.76
N ARG A 76 -14.62 8.13 -8.97
CA ARG A 76 -13.81 8.00 -10.19
C ARG A 76 -14.69 7.89 -11.44
N ALA A 77 -15.73 7.07 -11.42
CA ALA A 77 -16.65 6.96 -12.56
C ALA A 77 -17.34 8.30 -12.90
N LYS A 78 -17.63 9.14 -11.89
CA LYS A 78 -18.27 10.44 -12.07
C LYS A 78 -17.30 11.51 -12.61
N PHE A 79 -16.06 11.54 -12.12
CA PHE A 79 -15.10 12.61 -12.42
C PHE A 79 -14.05 12.24 -13.48
N ASP A 80 -13.87 10.95 -13.77
CA ASP A 80 -13.01 10.43 -14.84
C ASP A 80 -13.72 9.29 -15.59
N PRO A 81 -14.84 9.57 -16.30
CA PRO A 81 -15.62 8.55 -16.99
C PRO A 81 -14.86 7.88 -18.14
N LYS A 82 -13.75 8.46 -18.59
CA LYS A 82 -12.89 7.92 -19.65
C LYS A 82 -11.66 7.17 -19.09
N GLY A 83 -11.46 7.17 -17.77
CA GLY A 83 -10.33 6.49 -17.12
C GLY A 83 -8.96 7.05 -17.53
N LEU A 84 -8.86 8.35 -17.83
CA LEU A 84 -7.62 8.96 -18.32
C LEU A 84 -6.58 9.17 -17.20
N PHE A 85 -7.02 9.29 -15.95
CA PHE A 85 -6.13 9.58 -14.84
C PHE A 85 -5.77 8.31 -14.08
N ASN A 86 -4.46 8.07 -13.96
CA ASN A 86 -3.89 6.95 -13.17
C ASN A 86 -4.43 5.58 -13.58
N ALA A 87 -4.64 5.36 -14.90
CA ALA A 87 -5.07 4.07 -15.45
C ALA A 87 -4.13 2.94 -15.01
N GLY A 88 -4.70 1.85 -14.49
CA GLY A 88 -3.95 0.70 -13.96
C GLY A 88 -3.20 0.93 -12.64
N LEU A 89 -3.06 2.17 -12.16
CA LEU A 89 -2.36 2.47 -10.90
C LEU A 89 -3.27 2.35 -9.67
N MET A 90 -4.51 2.80 -9.81
CA MET A 90 -5.51 2.84 -8.73
C MET A 90 -6.41 1.59 -8.70
N GLU A 91 -6.20 0.65 -9.62
CA GLU A 91 -6.96 -0.60 -9.62
C GLU A 91 -6.47 -1.51 -8.50
N HIS A 92 -7.37 -2.30 -7.93
CA HIS A 92 -6.99 -3.25 -6.90
C HIS A 92 -6.06 -4.30 -7.50
N ALA A 93 -5.07 -4.73 -6.71
CA ALA A 93 -4.17 -5.81 -7.07
C ALA A 93 -4.98 -7.07 -7.46
N ALA A 94 -4.45 -7.81 -8.45
CA ALA A 94 -5.06 -9.06 -8.92
C ALA A 94 -5.12 -10.14 -7.83
#